data_AF-A0A0J7N556-F1
#
_entry.id   AF-A0A0J7N556-F1
#
_cell.length_a   1.000
_cell.length_b   1.000
_cell.length_c   1.000
_cell.angle_alpha   90.00
_cell.angle_beta   90.00
_cell.angle_gamma   90.00
#
_symmetry.space_group_name_H-M   'P 1'
#
loop_
_entity.id
_entity.type
_entity.pdbx_description
1 polymer ?
#
loop_
_entity_poly.entity_id
_entity_poly.type
_entity_poly.pdbx_seq_one_letter_code
_entity_poly.pdbx_strand_id
1 'polypeptide(L)'
;MAGLAVICAPLFMSQELPLNVWYPFSTKPLLRKFILYFMHICAIEHVVFCLGMDVMIAIFFFYLAARMEILAFEIEQATDEAHVISSIQKHQEIIE
;
A
#
# COMPACT_ATOMS: atom_id res chain seq x y z
N MET A 1 -3.34 -1.74 -16.63
CA MET A 1 -3.00 -2.43 -17.90
C MET A 1 -2.74 -3.93 -17.69
N ALA A 2 -2.01 -4.35 -16.64
CA ALA A 2 -1.73 -5.77 -16.40
C ALA A 2 -2.98 -6.66 -16.27
N GLY A 3 -4.01 -6.24 -15.53
CA GLY A 3 -5.25 -7.03 -15.38
C GLY A 3 -5.99 -7.28 -16.70
N LEU A 4 -6.07 -6.27 -17.58
CA LEU A 4 -6.67 -6.40 -18.91
C LEU A 4 -5.90 -7.38 -19.80
N ALA A 5 -4.57 -7.41 -19.70
CA ALA A 5 -3.74 -8.34 -20.45
C ALA A 5 -4.02 -9.80 -20.03
N VAL A 6 -4.22 -10.06 -18.73
CA VAL A 6 -4.56 -11.40 -18.21
C VAL A 6 -5.97 -11.81 -18.62
N ILE A 7 -6.94 -10.90 -18.55
CA ILE A 7 -8.34 -11.17 -18.97
C ILE A 7 -8.40 -11.49 -20.47
N CYS A 8 -7.65 -10.77 -21.29
CA CYS A 8 -7.59 -10.97 -22.73
C CYS A 8 -6.64 -12.10 -23.17
N ALA A 9 -5.83 -12.67 -22.26
CA ALA A 9 -4.88 -13.73 -22.60
C ALA A 9 -5.51 -14.94 -23.34
N PRO A 10 -6.75 -15.40 -23.04
CA PRO A 10 -7.43 -16.47 -23.78
C PRO A 10 -7.74 -16.15 -25.25
N LEU A 11 -7.71 -14.88 -25.66
CA LEU A 11 -7.91 -14.51 -27.07
C LEU A 11 -6.66 -14.76 -27.91
N PHE A 12 -5.50 -14.76 -27.27
CA PHE A 12 -4.19 -14.92 -27.93
C PHE A 12 -3.55 -16.29 -27.65
N MET A 13 -3.97 -16.96 -26.59
CA MET A 13 -3.49 -18.28 -26.17
C MET A 13 -4.59 -19.33 -26.35
N SER A 14 -4.21 -20.59 -26.58
CA SER A 14 -5.15 -21.71 -26.72
C SER A 14 -5.82 -22.15 -25.40
N GLN A 15 -5.94 -21.25 -24.42
CA GLN A 15 -6.53 -21.52 -23.11
C GLN A 15 -8.02 -21.16 -23.12
N GLU A 16 -8.84 -21.97 -22.45
CA GLU A 16 -10.29 -21.77 -22.42
C GLU A 16 -10.77 -20.74 -21.39
N LEU A 17 -9.94 -20.44 -20.38
CA LEU A 17 -10.23 -19.54 -19.27
C LEU A 17 -9.02 -18.61 -19.05
N PRO A 18 -9.21 -17.41 -18.46
CA PRO A 18 -8.13 -16.46 -18.17
C PRO A 18 -7.06 -17.03 -17.24
N LEU A 19 -7.46 -17.92 -16.32
CA LEU A 19 -6.58 -18.57 -15.37
C LEU A 19 -6.62 -20.09 -15.57
N ASN A 20 -5.44 -20.69 -15.69
CA ASN A 20 -5.29 -22.14 -15.72
C ASN A 20 -5.31 -22.70 -14.30
N VAL A 21 -6.49 -23.17 -13.87
CA VAL A 21 -6.72 -23.69 -12.52
C VAL A 21 -7.45 -25.03 -12.61
N TRP A 22 -7.06 -25.98 -11.78
CA TRP A 22 -7.77 -27.25 -11.67
C TRP A 22 -9.05 -27.10 -10.86
N TYR A 23 -10.15 -27.63 -11.38
CA TYR A 23 -11.44 -27.65 -10.69
C TYR A 23 -11.87 -29.09 -10.39
N PRO A 24 -12.40 -29.37 -9.18
CA PRO A 24 -12.90 -30.70 -8.82
C PRO A 24 -14.23 -31.06 -9.52
N PHE A 25 -14.69 -30.25 -10.46
CA PHE A 25 -15.96 -30.38 -11.15
C PHE A 25 -15.80 -30.13 -12.65
N SER A 26 -16.70 -30.69 -13.46
CA SER A 26 -16.64 -30.52 -14.91
C SER A 26 -16.90 -29.08 -15.33
N THR A 27 -16.00 -28.50 -16.13
CA THR A 27 -16.12 -27.16 -16.72
C THR A 27 -16.79 -27.17 -18.10
N LYS A 28 -17.22 -28.34 -18.58
CA LYS A 28 -17.87 -28.53 -19.89
C LYS A 28 -19.18 -27.72 -20.07
N PRO A 29 -20.07 -27.58 -19.07
CA PRO A 29 -21.30 -26.81 -19.26
C PRO A 29 -21.03 -25.33 -19.49
N LEU A 30 -21.57 -24.77 -20.58
CA LEU A 30 -21.34 -23.36 -20.98
C LEU A 30 -21.70 -22.36 -19.87
N LEU A 31 -22.81 -22.56 -19.18
CA LEU A 31 -23.23 -21.73 -18.04
C LEU A 31 -22.18 -21.67 -16.94
N ARG A 32 -21.58 -22.81 -16.60
CA ARG A 32 -20.54 -22.90 -15.57
C ARG A 32 -19.26 -22.23 -16.04
N LYS A 33 -18.87 -22.44 -17.30
CA LYS A 33 -17.72 -21.77 -17.91
C LYS A 33 -17.86 -20.25 -17.87
N PHE A 34 -19.05 -19.72 -18.15
CA PHE A 34 -19.32 -18.28 -18.08
C PHE A 34 -19.20 -17.73 -16.66
N ILE A 35 -19.79 -18.43 -15.67
CA ILE A 35 -19.67 -18.03 -14.26
C ILE A 35 -18.21 -18.03 -13.81
N LEU A 36 -17.43 -19.06 -14.17
CA LEU A 36 -16.00 -19.11 -13.85
C LEU A 36 -15.22 -17.96 -14.49
N TYR A 37 -15.53 -17.64 -15.74
CA TYR A 37 -14.89 -16.54 -16.45
C TYR A 37 -15.16 -15.20 -15.75
N PHE A 38 -16.40 -14.94 -15.34
CA PHE A 38 -16.77 -13.75 -14.57
C PHE A 38 -16.03 -13.70 -13.22
N MET A 39 -15.99 -14.82 -12.49
CA MET A 39 -15.27 -14.91 -11.23
C MET A 39 -13.77 -14.66 -11.40
N HIS A 40 -13.17 -15.12 -12.51
CA HIS A 40 -11.77 -14.84 -12.84
C HIS A 40 -11.53 -13.36 -13.09
N ILE A 41 -12.42 -12.67 -13.82
CA ILE A 41 -12.33 -11.21 -13.99
C ILE A 41 -12.35 -10.50 -12.64
N CYS A 42 -13.35 -10.80 -11.79
CA CYS A 42 -13.46 -10.17 -10.48
C CYS A 42 -12.23 -10.43 -9.61
N ALA A 43 -11.69 -11.65 -9.61
CA ALA A 43 -10.49 -11.99 -8.85
C ALA A 43 -9.25 -11.24 -9.36
N ILE A 44 -9.07 -11.16 -10.68
CA ILE A 44 -7.96 -10.42 -11.31
C ILE A 44 -8.05 -8.94 -10.95
N GLU A 45 -9.23 -8.33 -11.09
CA GLU A 45 -9.43 -6.92 -10.71
C GLU A 45 -9.18 -6.69 -9.23
N HIS A 46 -9.66 -7.58 -8.36
CA HIS A 46 -9.46 -7.47 -6.92
C HIS A 46 -7.98 -7.50 -6.54
N VAL A 47 -7.19 -8.41 -7.13
CA VAL A 47 -5.74 -8.48 -6.91
C VAL A 47 -5.04 -7.20 -7.36
N VAL A 48 -5.42 -6.65 -8.53
CA VAL A 48 -4.86 -5.38 -9.02
C VAL A 48 -5.21 -4.23 -8.07
N PHE A 49 -6.43 -4.19 -7.55
CA PHE A 49 -6.86 -3.17 -6.59
C PHE A 49 -6.11 -3.28 -5.25
N CYS A 50 -5.91 -4.51 -4.74
CA CYS A 50 -5.15 -4.75 -3.52
C CYS A 50 -3.73 -4.16 -3.59
N LEU A 51 -3.03 -4.31 -4.73
CA LEU A 51 -1.70 -3.70 -4.92
C LEU A 51 -1.75 -2.17 -4.78
N GLY A 52 -2.81 -1.53 -5.28
CA GLY A 52 -3.00 -0.08 -5.11
C GLY A 52 -3.23 0.32 -3.66
N MET A 53 -4.03 -0.47 -2.92
CA MET A 53 -4.26 -0.26 -1.50
C MET A 53 -2.98 -0.41 -0.68
N ASP A 54 -2.16 -1.41 -0.98
CA ASP A 54 -0.88 -1.64 -0.28
C ASP A 54 0.06 -0.43 -0.44
N VAL A 55 0.17 0.13 -1.66
CA VAL A 55 0.95 1.34 -1.92
C VAL A 55 0.38 2.54 -1.19
N MET A 56 -0.95 2.71 -1.19
CA MET A 56 -1.60 3.80 -0.46
C MET A 56 -1.33 3.72 1.04
N ILE A 57 -1.42 2.53 1.63
CA ILE A 57 -1.12 2.28 3.04
C ILE A 57 0.35 2.61 3.33
N ALA A 58 1.28 2.19 2.46
CA ALA A 58 2.70 2.52 2.61
C ALA A 58 2.96 4.03 2.58
N ILE A 59 2.30 4.77 1.68
CA ILE A 59 2.40 6.24 1.61
C ILE A 59 1.86 6.88 2.89
N PHE A 60 0.72 6.40 3.41
CA PHE A 60 0.18 6.91 4.68
C PHE A 60 1.14 6.69 5.84
N PHE A 61 1.75 5.51 5.95
CA PHE A 61 2.76 5.26 6.97
C PHE A 61 3.98 6.17 6.81
N PHE A 62 4.45 6.38 5.58
CA PHE A 62 5.59 7.26 5.32
C PHE A 62 5.27 8.71 5.70
N TYR A 63 4.08 9.19 5.35
CA TYR A 63 3.61 10.52 5.74
C TYR A 63 3.51 10.66 7.27
N LEU A 64 2.92 9.67 7.94
CA LEU A 64 2.83 9.65 9.41
C LEU A 64 4.21 9.65 10.06
N ALA A 65 5.16 8.84 9.55
CA ALA A 65 6.52 8.79 10.05
C ALA A 65 7.23 10.16 9.92
N ALA A 66 7.16 10.78 8.74
CA ALA A 66 7.75 12.11 8.52
C ALA A 66 7.13 13.17 9.44
N ARG A 67 5.80 13.11 9.65
CA ARG A 67 5.10 14.02 10.57
C ARG A 67 5.51 13.83 12.02
N MET A 68 5.73 12.58 12.44
CA MET A 68 6.22 12.26 13.79
C MET A 68 7.66 12.71 13.98
N GLU A 69 8.50 12.59 12.95
CA GLU A 69 9.89 13.06 12.98
C GLU A 69 9.98 14.58 13.13
N ILE A 70 9.20 15.34 12.34
CA ILE A 70 9.12 16.81 12.48
C ILE A 70 8.64 17.19 13.89
N LEU A 71 7.60 16.51 14.39
CA LEU A 71 7.09 16.78 15.73
C LEU A 71 8.13 16.46 16.82
N ALA A 72 8.89 15.38 16.66
CA ALA A 72 9.97 15.03 17.58
C ALA A 72 11.07 16.11 17.57
N PHE A 73 11.45 16.60 16.39
CA PHE A 73 12.41 17.69 16.24
C PHE A 73 11.91 18.99 16.90
N GLU A 74 10.65 19.37 16.70
CA GLU A 74 10.06 20.55 17.35
C GLU A 74 10.04 20.42 18.87
N ILE A 75 9.73 19.24 19.41
CA ILE A 75 9.75 18.99 20.86
C ILE A 75 11.18 19.04 21.42
N GLU A 76 12.14 18.45 20.71
CA GLU A 76 13.56 18.49 21.09
C GLU A 76 14.07 19.93 21.09
N GLN A 77 13.77 20.70 20.05
CA GLN A 77 14.14 22.12 19.96
C GLN A 77 13.46 22.99 21.02
N ALA A 78 12.18 22.76 21.32
CA ALA A 78 11.49 23.47 22.42
C ALA A 78 12.08 23.15 23.79
N THR A 79 12.57 21.92 23.98
CA THR A 79 13.30 21.51 25.19
C THR A 79 14.68 22.16 25.23
N ASP A 80 15.35 22.27 24.08
CA ASP A 80 16.66 22.91 23.93
C ASP A 80 16.60 24.43 24.17
N GLU A 81 15.62 25.17 23.62
CA GLU A 81 15.47 26.63 23.86
C GLU A 81 15.29 26.96 25.35
N ALA A 82 14.48 26.19 26.08
CA ALA A 82 14.32 26.35 27.53
C ALA A 82 15.62 26.05 28.29
N HIS A 83 16.38 25.06 27.83
CA HIS A 83 17.68 24.71 28.40
C HIS A 83 18.78 25.73 28.07
N VAL A 84 18.76 26.31 26.87
CA VAL A 84 19.68 27.35 26.39
C VAL A 84 19.46 28.64 27.17
N ILE A 85 18.21 29.08 27.34
CA ILE A 85 17.90 30.26 28.17
C ILE A 85 18.34 30.05 29.63
N SER A 86 18.07 28.88 30.21
CA SER A 86 18.50 28.59 31.59
C SER A 86 20.03 28.50 31.75
N SER A 87 20.72 28.02 30.72
CA SER A 87 22.18 27.91 30.72
C SER A 87 22.85 29.27 30.54
N ILE A 88 22.27 30.15 29.71
CA ILE A 88 22.70 31.55 29.57
C ILE A 88 22.51 32.32 30.88
N GLN A 89 21.36 32.16 31.55
CA GLN A 89 21.12 32.79 32.85
C GLN A 89 22.11 32.31 33.92
N LYS A 90 22.36 31.00 34.01
CA LYS A 90 23.37 30.45 34.94
C LYS A 90 24.78 30.94 34.66
N HIS A 91 25.15 31.17 33.40
CA HIS A 91 26.47 31.70 33.07
C HIS A 91 26.60 33.20 33.38
N GLN A 92 25.52 33.98 33.31
CA GLN A 92 25.56 35.39 33.75
C GLN A 92 25.70 35.54 35.27
N GLU A 93 25.15 34.60 36.05
CA GLU A 93 25.22 34.62 37.52
C GLU A 93 26.61 34.26 38.08
N ILE A 94 27.45 33.58 37.30
CA ILE A 94 28.81 33.16 37.70
C ILE A 94 29.86 34.25 37.40
N ILE A 95 29.53 35.22 36.53
CA ILE A 95 30.43 36.30 36.12
C ILE A 95 30.26 37.55 37.02
N GLU A 96 29.26 37.56 37.91
CA GLU A 96 29.07 38.61 38.94
C GLU A 96 29.79 38.27 40.27
#